data_AF-A0A8X6PQ57-F1
#
_entry.id   AF-A0A8X6PQ57-F1
#
_cell.length_a   1.000
_cell.length_b   1.000
_cell.length_c   1.000
_cell.angle_alpha   90.00
_cell.angle_beta   90.00
_cell.angle_gamma   90.00
#
_symmetry.space_group_name_H-M   'P 1'
#
loop_
_entity.id
_entity.type
_entity.pdbx_description
1 polymer ?
#
loop_
_entity_poly.entity_id
_entity_poly.type
_entity_poly.pdbx_seq_one_letter_code
_entity_poly.pdbx_strand_id
1 'polypeptide(L)' 'QCDDNKYTCANGGTCDKITKLCHCPKGTAGDFCSDIDWCEDVRCGGWYEVLCVYNRETTMGECKCREENYVYDDKAKKCF' A
#
# COMPACT_ATOMS: atom_id res chain seq x y z
N GLN A 1 16.83 -7.60 1.77
CA GLN A 1 17.36 -7.69 0.40
C GLN A 1 16.38 -8.48 -0.43
N CYS A 2 16.10 -8.04 -1.66
CA CYS A 2 15.14 -8.68 -2.54
C CYS A 2 15.75 -9.85 -3.33
N ASP A 3 14.96 -10.88 -3.59
CA ASP A 3 15.33 -12.00 -4.46
C ASP A 3 14.29 -12.25 -5.57
N ASP A 4 14.68 -13.06 -6.57
CA ASP A 4 13.84 -13.42 -7.71
C ASP A 4 12.66 -14.36 -7.30
N ASN A 5 12.58 -14.79 -6.04
CA ASN A 5 11.49 -15.61 -5.50
C ASN A 5 10.33 -14.72 -5.01
N LYS A 6 9.68 -14.12 -6.00
CA LYS A 6 8.25 -13.79 -6.11
C LYS A 6 7.60 -12.81 -5.12
N TYR A 7 8.20 -12.41 -4.00
CA TYR A 7 7.48 -11.56 -3.01
C TYR A 7 8.26 -10.45 -2.32
N THR A 8 9.48 -10.12 -2.76
CA THR A 8 10.28 -9.18 -1.96
C THR A 8 9.95 -7.70 -2.13
N CYS A 9 9.51 -7.23 -3.31
CA CYS A 9 9.14 -5.81 -3.47
C CYS A 9 7.61 -5.68 -3.59
N ALA A 10 6.99 -5.01 -2.62
CA ALA A 10 5.56 -4.76 -2.57
C ALA A 10 5.13 -3.67 -3.57
N ASN A 11 3.82 -3.50 -3.72
CA ASN A 11 3.20 -2.36 -4.41
C ASN A 11 3.65 -2.12 -5.87
N GLY A 12 4.26 -3.12 -6.51
CA GLY A 12 4.77 -3.02 -7.88
C GLY A 12 6.23 -2.57 -7.98
N GLY A 13 6.96 -2.56 -6.87
CA GLY A 13 8.41 -2.35 -6.85
C GLY A 13 9.17 -3.42 -7.64
N THR A 14 10.33 -3.04 -8.15
CA THR A 14 11.20 -3.92 -8.95
C THR A 14 12.48 -4.24 -8.19
N CYS A 15 12.88 -5.50 -8.15
CA CYS A 15 14.13 -5.90 -7.51
C CYS A 15 15.33 -5.65 -8.43
N ASP A 16 16.32 -4.90 -7.94
CA ASP A 16 17.62 -4.78 -8.60
C ASP A 16 18.44 -6.05 -8.42
N LYS A 17 18.81 -6.69 -9.53
CA LYS A 17 19.51 -7.98 -9.47
C LYS A 17 20.95 -7.89 -8.98
N ILE A 18 21.58 -6.71 -9.08
CA ILE A 18 22.97 -6.47 -8.71
C ILE A 18 23.03 -6.04 -7.24
N THR A 19 22.27 -5.01 -6.87
CA THR A 19 22.33 -4.43 -5.51
C THR A 19 21.44 -5.17 -4.51
N LYS A 20 20.48 -5.97 -4.99
CA LYS A 20 19.45 -6.65 -4.17
C LYS A 20 18.58 -5.68 -3.38
N LEU A 21 18.38 -4.48 -3.92
CA LEU A 21 17.50 -3.44 -3.37
C LEU A 21 16.23 -3.29 -4.22
N CYS A 22 15.12 -2.93 -3.58
CA CYS A 22 13.89 -2.62 -4.28
C CYS A 22 13.90 -1.18 -4.81
N HIS A 23 13.54 -1.03 -6.08
CA HIS A 23 13.19 0.26 -6.68
C HIS A 23 11.70 0.49 -6.50
N CYS A 24 11.35 1.46 -5.65
CA CYS A 24 9.97 1.72 -5.28
C CYS A 24 9.26 2.65 -6.27
N PRO A 25 8.00 2.35 -6.63
CA PRO A 25 7.19 3.31 -7.38
C PRO A 25 6.89 4.54 -6.53
N LYS A 26 6.54 5.63 -7.20
CA LYS A 26 6.19 6.90 -6.54
C LYS A 26 5.11 6.70 -5.48
N GLY A 27 5.28 7.34 -4.32
CA GLY A 27 4.32 7.26 -3.20
C GLY A 27 4.48 6.01 -2.35
N THR A 28 5.54 5.22 -2.55
CA THR A 28 5.92 4.10 -1.70
C THR A 28 7.39 4.16 -1.29
N ALA A 29 7.70 3.60 -0.12
CA ALA A 29 9.01 3.66 0.50
C ALA A 29 9.32 2.39 1.33
N GLY A 30 10.49 2.40 1.95
CA GLY A 30 11.03 1.27 2.72
C GLY A 30 11.79 0.28 1.84
N ASP A 31 12.56 -0.59 2.49
CA ASP A 31 13.45 -1.56 1.82
C ASP A 31 12.72 -2.51 0.84
N PHE A 32 11.41 -2.64 1.02
CA PHE A 32 10.54 -3.52 0.26
C PHE A 32 9.34 -2.80 -0.37
N CYS A 33 9.33 -1.46 -0.38
CA CYS A 33 8.23 -0.66 -0.94
C CYS A 33 6.86 -0.92 -0.30
N SER A 34 6.85 -1.41 0.96
CA SER A 34 5.63 -1.72 1.71
C SER A 34 4.98 -0.48 2.28
N ASP A 35 5.78 0.55 2.56
CA ASP A 35 5.31 1.78 3.18
C ASP A 35 4.68 2.63 2.10
N ILE A 36 3.47 3.13 2.35
CA ILE A 36 2.73 3.96 1.41
C ILE A 36 2.69 5.35 2.03
N ASP A 37 3.33 6.33 1.42
CA ASP A 37 3.49 7.69 1.98
C ASP A 37 2.15 8.33 2.33
N TRP A 38 1.10 7.99 1.58
CA TRP A 38 -0.24 8.50 1.81
C TRP A 38 -0.93 7.87 3.04
N CYS A 39 -0.53 6.67 3.46
CA CYS A 39 -1.23 5.87 4.47
C CYS A 39 -0.91 6.22 5.93
N GLU A 40 -0.42 7.42 6.22
CA GLU A 40 -0.18 7.89 7.60
C GLU A 40 -1.47 7.81 8.46
N ASP A 41 -1.31 7.37 9.72
CA ASP A 41 -2.28 6.68 10.61
C ASP A 41 -3.72 7.24 10.70
N VAL A 42 -3.95 8.51 10.40
CA VAL A 42 -5.27 9.16 10.57
C VAL A 42 -6.10 9.25 9.30
N ARG A 43 -5.55 8.97 8.10
CA ARG A 43 -6.26 9.28 6.85
C ARG A 43 -7.51 8.45 6.60
N CYS A 44 -7.44 7.15 6.89
CA CYS A 44 -8.55 6.23 6.64
C CYS A 44 -9.53 6.09 7.80
N GLY A 45 -9.21 6.66 8.97
CA GLY A 45 -9.89 6.37 10.24
C GLY A 45 -9.41 5.04 10.79
N GLY A 46 -8.64 5.08 11.89
CA GLY A 46 -7.88 3.95 12.43
C GLY A 46 -8.72 2.83 13.06
N TRP A 47 -9.45 2.08 12.23
CA TRP A 47 -10.30 0.96 12.64
C TRP A 47 -9.87 -0.34 11.94
N TYR A 48 -10.13 -1.49 12.58
CA TYR A 48 -9.78 -2.82 12.07
C TYR A 48 -10.47 -3.17 10.73
N GLU A 49 -11.54 -2.45 10.38
CA GLU A 49 -12.40 -2.66 9.22
C GLU A 49 -11.88 -2.00 7.94
N VAL A 50 -10.98 -1.02 8.05
CA VAL A 50 -10.47 -0.23 6.92
C VAL A 50 -8.99 -0.51 6.70
N LEU A 51 -8.63 -0.71 5.44
CA LEU A 51 -7.27 -0.88 4.97
C LEU A 51 -6.87 0.34 4.15
N CYS A 52 -5.64 0.81 4.35
CA CYS A 52 -5.02 1.70 3.40
C CYS A 52 -4.20 0.86 2.41
N VAL A 53 -4.56 0.90 1.13
CA VAL A 53 -3.95 0.10 0.07
C VAL A 53 -3.35 1.00 -1.00
N TYR A 54 -2.30 0.54 -1.67
CA TYR A 54 -1.69 1.30 -2.75
C TYR A 54 -2.46 1.11 -4.06
N ASN A 55 -2.88 2.22 -4.67
CA ASN A 55 -3.48 2.25 -5.99
C ASN A 55 -2.38 2.51 -7.04
N ARG A 56 -2.11 1.51 -7.88
CA ARG A 56 -1.06 1.56 -8.91
C ARG A 56 -1.39 2.47 -10.09
N GLU A 57 -2.66 2.76 -10.32
CA GLU A 57 -3.10 3.64 -11.41
C GLU A 57 -2.86 5.10 -11.04
N THR A 58 -3.19 5.48 -9.80
CA THR A 58 -3.03 6.86 -9.31
C THR A 58 -1.67 7.11 -8.64
N THR A 59 -0.91 6.06 -8.34
CA THR A 59 0.35 6.10 -7.57
C THR A 59 0.18 6.71 -6.17
N MET A 60 -0.97 6.45 -5.54
CA MET A 60 -1.35 6.99 -4.24
C MET A 60 -2.03 5.92 -3.38
N GLY A 61 -2.10 6.15 -2.07
CA GLY A 61 -2.91 5.33 -1.18
C GLY A 61 -4.42 5.56 -1.40
N GLU A 62 -5.20 4.52 -1.13
CA GLU A 62 -6.65 4.51 -1.19
C GLU A 62 -7.18 3.74 0.04
N CYS A 63 -8.23 4.26 0.67
CA CYS A 63 -8.90 3.56 1.76
C CYS A 63 -9.92 2.57 1.20
N LYS A 64 -9.84 1.32 1.61
CA LYS A 64 -10.79 0.26 1.24
C LYS A 64 -11.26 -0.49 2.46
N CYS A 65 -12.48 -1.01 2.38
CA CYS A 65 -12.96 -1.94 3.39
C CYS A 65 -12.17 -3.25 3.31
N ARG A 66 -11.88 -3.83 4.48
CA ARG A 66 -11.27 -5.15 4.58
C ARG A 66 -12.19 -6.22 4.00
N GLU A 67 -13.49 -6.09 4.23
CA GLU A 67 -14.51 -6.96 3.67
C GLU A 67 -15.01 -6.39 2.34
N GLU A 68 -14.90 -7.18 1.27
CA GLU A 68 -15.21 -6.74 -0.10
C GLU A 68 -16.69 -6.39 -0.33
N ASN A 69 -17.58 -6.83 0.57
CA ASN A 69 -19.02 -6.54 0.49
C ASN A 69 -19.40 -5.16 1.01
N TYR A 70 -18.47 -4.44 1.64
CA TYR A 70 -18.73 -3.13 2.23
C TYR A 70 -18.13 -2.02 1.37
N VAL A 71 -18.77 -0.86 1.39
CA VAL A 71 -18.31 0.35 0.72
C VAL A 71 -17.70 1.30 1.74
N TYR A 72 -16.49 1.80 1.43
CA TYR A 72 -15.83 2.79 2.26
C TYR A 72 -16.47 4.17 2.07
N ASP A 73 -16.93 4.77 3.16
CA ASP A 73 -17.38 6.16 3.21
C ASP A 73 -16.25 7.05 3.75
N ASP A 74 -15.71 7.92 2.89
CA ASP A 74 -14.62 8.83 3.22
C ASP A 74 -15.03 9.94 4.22
N LYS A 75 -16.31 10.33 4.27
CA LYS A 75 -16.79 11.35 5.22
C LYS A 75 -16.95 10.77 6.61
N ALA A 76 -17.52 9.56 6.71
CA ALA A 76 -17.73 8.85 7.96
C ALA A 76 -16.46 8.12 8.44
N LYS A 77 -15.49 7.89 7.54
CA LYS A 77 -14.28 7.11 7.75
C LYS A 77 -14.59 5.68 8.22
N LYS A 78 -15.59 5.04 7.60
CA LYS A 78 -16.15 3.73 7.98
C LYS A 78 -16.66 2.94 6.79
N CYS A 79 -16.93 1.66 7.00
CA CYS A 79 -17.47 0.72 6.03
C CYS A 79 -18.97 0.47 6.28
N PHE A 80 -19.76 0.37 5.20
CA PHE A 80 -21.22 0.12 5.22
C PHE A 80 -21.66 -0.94 4.22
#